data_AF-A0A8D8A1A6-F1
#
_entry.id   AF-A0A8D8A1A6-F1
#
_cell.length_a   1.000
_cell.length_b   1.000
_cell.length_c   1.000
_cell.angle_alpha   90.00
_cell.angle_beta   90.00
_cell.angle_gamma   90.00
#
_symmetry.space_group_name_H-M   'P 1'
#
loop_
_entity.id
_entity.type
_entity.pdbx_description
1 polymer ?
#
loop_
_entity_poly.entity_id
_entity_poly.type
_entity_poly.pdbx_seq_one_letter_code
_entity_poly.pdbx_strand_id
1 'polypeptide(L)'
;MGVMQHHDAVTGTEKQHVANDYSRMLHRAIEACGANTQIVLNQIVDPVQKKGYGKKQNHGVKRDFTFEFDTCHLLNISKCEITESKDNFMVTLYNPLAHSGYQYVRLPVSGSKYVVKDYRGIETPSQMVPIPDSVQNLNYRFSNASYEVVFLANELPPLGFKSYYVSRIIESVDDFTKDSNPSVRVQADQPHFGS
;
A
#
# COMPACT_ATOMS: atom_id res chain seq x y z
N MET A 1 3.36 3.78 21.67
CA MET A 1 4.53 4.68 21.58
C MET A 1 5.15 5.04 22.92
N GLY A 2 4.40 5.27 24.01
CA GLY A 2 4.96 5.78 25.28
C GLY A 2 6.17 5.00 25.83
N VAL A 3 6.15 3.67 25.81
CA VAL A 3 7.28 2.82 26.24
C VAL A 3 8.55 3.09 25.45
N MET A 4 8.45 3.43 24.15
CA MET A 4 9.61 3.72 23.31
C MET A 4 10.30 5.05 23.68
N GLN A 5 9.65 5.90 24.48
CA GLN A 5 10.24 7.14 25.01
C GLN A 5 11.03 6.92 26.30
N HIS A 6 11.10 5.67 26.77
CA HIS A 6 12.04 5.31 27.83
C HIS A 6 13.47 5.68 27.38
N HIS A 7 14.26 6.21 28.30
CA HIS A 7 15.63 6.64 28.04
C HIS A 7 16.60 5.49 27.74
N ASP A 8 16.13 4.24 27.84
CA ASP A 8 16.78 3.04 27.32
C ASP A 8 15.93 2.34 26.24
N ALA A 9 15.19 3.08 25.42
CA ALA A 9 14.49 2.48 24.28
C ALA A 9 14.90 3.18 22.98
N VAL A 10 14.44 4.42 22.76
CA VAL A 10 14.82 5.17 21.55
C VAL A 10 16.31 5.49 21.48
N THR A 11 17.00 5.51 22.62
CA THR A 11 18.45 5.75 22.75
C THR A 11 19.29 4.54 22.37
N GLY A 12 18.73 3.32 22.37
CA GLY A 12 19.45 2.09 22.09
C GLY A 12 20.42 1.66 23.20
N THR A 13 20.23 2.11 24.45
CA THR A 13 21.07 1.73 25.60
C THR A 13 20.63 0.44 26.29
N GLU A 14 19.60 -0.24 25.78
CA GLU A 14 19.13 -1.55 26.24
C GLU A 14 19.90 -2.74 25.63
N LYS A 15 19.69 -3.94 26.20
CA LYS A 15 20.23 -5.17 25.61
C LYS A 15 19.44 -5.55 24.34
N GLN A 16 20.09 -6.19 23.37
CA GLN A 16 19.48 -6.59 22.08
C GLN A 16 18.12 -7.29 22.18
N HIS A 17 17.92 -8.22 23.13
CA HIS A 17 16.63 -8.89 23.30
C HIS A 17 15.49 -7.95 23.74
N VAL A 18 15.82 -6.85 24.42
CA VAL A 18 14.88 -5.81 24.82
C VAL A 18 14.57 -4.93 23.61
N ALA A 19 15.57 -4.55 22.83
CA ALA A 19 15.38 -3.84 21.55
C ALA A 19 14.47 -4.62 20.59
N ASN A 20 14.64 -5.96 20.53
CA ASN A 20 13.77 -6.84 19.75
C ASN A 20 12.33 -6.85 20.29
N ASP A 21 12.14 -6.83 21.62
CA ASP A 21 10.81 -6.73 22.22
C ASP A 21 10.16 -5.37 21.94
N TYR A 22 10.91 -4.28 22.06
CA TYR A 22 10.45 -2.94 21.69
C TYR A 22 10.01 -2.86 20.23
N SER A 23 10.78 -3.45 19.32
CA SER A 23 10.42 -3.55 17.90
C SER A 23 9.11 -4.33 17.69
N ARG A 24 8.95 -5.47 18.39
CA ARG A 24 7.71 -6.26 18.38
C ARG A 24 6.51 -5.48 18.90
N MET A 25 6.66 -4.78 20.03
CA MET A 25 5.60 -3.97 20.62
C MET A 25 5.19 -2.82 19.70
N LEU A 26 6.18 -2.14 19.10
CA LEU A 26 5.94 -1.05 18.17
C LEU A 26 5.22 -1.53 16.91
N HIS A 27 5.64 -2.66 16.34
CA HIS A 27 4.99 -3.25 15.17
C HIS A 27 3.50 -3.54 15.42
N ARG A 28 3.16 -4.21 16.53
CA ARG A 28 1.77 -4.46 16.93
C ARG A 28 0.96 -3.17 17.08
N ALA A 29 1.58 -2.10 17.61
CA ALA A 29 0.92 -0.81 17.75
C ALA A 29 0.66 -0.14 16.38
N ILE A 30 1.57 -0.29 15.41
CA ILE A 30 1.38 0.19 14.03
C ILE A 30 0.24 -0.57 13.37
N GLU A 31 0.19 -1.91 13.48
CA GLU A 31 -0.90 -2.72 12.93
C GLU A 31 -2.27 -2.32 13.52
N ALA A 32 -2.36 -2.17 14.85
CA ALA A 32 -3.58 -1.72 15.51
C ALA A 32 -4.01 -0.30 15.06
N CYS A 33 -3.06 0.60 14.84
CA CYS A 33 -3.32 1.92 14.28
C CYS A 33 -3.80 1.85 12.83
N GLY A 34 -3.20 0.97 12.02
CA GLY A 34 -3.62 0.68 10.64
C GLY A 34 -5.07 0.24 10.58
N ALA A 35 -5.48 -0.72 11.42
CA ALA A 35 -6.87 -1.19 11.50
C ALA A 35 -7.85 -0.05 11.83
N ASN A 36 -7.52 0.80 12.81
CA ASN A 36 -8.34 1.97 13.14
C ASN A 36 -8.41 2.96 11.97
N THR A 37 -7.30 3.18 11.27
CA THR A 37 -7.23 4.07 10.12
C THR A 37 -8.09 3.55 8.97
N GLN A 38 -8.07 2.26 8.68
CA GLN A 38 -8.93 1.63 7.67
C GLN A 38 -10.41 1.83 7.98
N ILE A 39 -10.81 1.71 9.25
CA ILE A 39 -12.20 1.93 9.68
C ILE A 39 -12.61 3.39 9.47
N VAL A 40 -11.77 4.35 9.85
CA VAL A 40 -12.05 5.79 9.70
C VAL A 40 -12.04 6.19 8.23
N LEU A 41 -11.10 5.70 7.44
CA LEU A 41 -11.06 5.94 5.98
C LEU A 41 -12.36 5.49 5.34
N ASN A 42 -12.83 4.27 5.65
CA ASN A 42 -14.11 3.77 5.17
C ASN A 42 -15.32 4.65 5.52
N GLN A 43 -15.26 5.41 6.62
CA GLN A 43 -16.31 6.36 6.97
C GLN A 43 -16.21 7.64 6.14
N ILE A 44 -15.01 8.21 6.00
CA ILE A 44 -14.83 9.53 5.37
C ILE A 44 -14.76 9.48 3.84
N VAL A 45 -14.39 8.34 3.25
CA VAL A 45 -14.33 8.18 1.79
C VAL A 45 -15.70 7.86 1.18
N ASP A 46 -16.64 7.35 1.97
CA ASP A 46 -17.97 7.00 1.50
C ASP A 46 -18.76 8.27 1.12
N PRO A 47 -19.14 8.44 -0.17
CA PRO A 47 -19.88 9.61 -0.63
C PRO A 47 -21.25 9.76 0.03
N VAL A 48 -21.81 8.68 0.60
CA VAL A 48 -23.08 8.71 1.35
C VAL A 48 -22.93 9.51 2.66
N GLN A 49 -21.75 9.49 3.30
CA GLN A 49 -21.49 10.28 4.51
C GLN A 49 -21.20 11.76 4.24
N LYS A 50 -20.67 12.11 3.06
CA LYS A 50 -20.44 13.52 2.67
C LYS A 50 -21.72 14.35 2.59
N LYS A 51 -22.90 13.74 2.40
CA LYS A 51 -24.19 14.44 2.24
C LYS A 51 -24.91 14.82 3.53
N GLY A 52 -24.26 14.74 4.69
CA GLY A 52 -24.69 15.53 5.83
C GLY A 52 -24.36 14.94 7.18
N TYR A 53 -23.59 15.71 7.95
CA TYR A 53 -23.51 15.69 9.42
C TYR A 53 -24.86 15.97 10.13
N GLY A 54 -26.00 15.81 9.43
CA GLY A 54 -27.34 16.17 9.88
C GLY A 54 -28.41 15.10 9.65
N LYS A 55 -28.11 13.98 8.97
CA LYS A 55 -29.02 12.84 8.97
C LYS A 55 -28.59 11.89 10.07
N LYS A 56 -29.35 11.88 11.18
CA LYS A 56 -29.32 10.80 12.17
C LYS A 56 -29.42 9.49 11.39
N GLN A 57 -28.31 8.76 11.31
CA GLN A 57 -28.34 7.39 10.80
C GLN A 57 -29.31 6.63 11.71
N ASN A 58 -30.34 6.02 11.14
CA ASN A 58 -31.13 5.06 11.89
C ASN A 58 -30.16 3.96 12.34
N HIS A 59 -30.18 3.58 13.61
CA HIS A 59 -29.43 2.42 14.09
C HIS A 59 -29.78 1.22 13.19
N GLY A 60 -28.79 0.70 12.44
CA GLY A 60 -28.99 -0.46 11.56
C GLY A 60 -28.85 -0.23 10.05
N VAL A 61 -28.48 0.97 9.57
CA VAL A 61 -28.08 1.13 8.15
C VAL A 61 -26.78 0.36 7.92
N LYS A 62 -26.88 -0.81 7.28
CA LYS A 62 -25.73 -1.58 6.79
C LYS A 62 -25.07 -0.78 5.67
N ARG A 63 -23.75 -0.63 5.72
CA ARG A 63 -22.98 -0.05 4.61
C ARG A 63 -23.11 -0.99 3.42
N ASP A 64 -23.52 -0.49 2.26
CA ASP A 64 -23.63 -1.29 1.03
C ASP A 64 -22.25 -1.71 0.49
N PHE A 65 -21.19 -0.97 0.84
CA PHE A 65 -19.83 -1.28 0.42
C PHE A 65 -18.81 -0.92 1.51
N THR A 66 -17.81 -1.77 1.70
CA THR A 66 -16.66 -1.51 2.58
C THR A 66 -15.39 -1.70 1.75
N PHE A 67 -14.56 -0.67 1.66
CA PHE A 67 -13.27 -0.75 1.00
C PHE A 67 -12.29 -1.56 1.87
N GLU A 68 -11.58 -2.48 1.25
CA GLU A 68 -10.45 -3.17 1.85
C GLU A 68 -9.20 -2.29 1.67
N PHE A 69 -8.99 -1.37 2.61
CA PHE A 69 -7.81 -0.53 2.63
C PHE A 69 -6.62 -1.33 3.15
N ASP A 70 -5.47 -1.22 2.50
CA ASP A 70 -4.20 -1.75 2.99
C ASP A 70 -3.13 -0.67 2.95
N THR A 71 -2.10 -0.81 3.79
CA THR A 71 -1.01 0.15 3.91
C THR A 71 0.32 -0.50 3.53
N CYS A 72 1.00 0.09 2.56
CA CYS A 72 2.32 -0.35 2.14
C CYS A 72 3.41 0.09 3.16
N HIS A 73 3.68 -0.72 4.19
CA HIS A 73 4.71 -0.39 5.18
C HIS A 73 6.16 -0.62 4.71
N LEU A 74 6.36 -1.33 3.59
CA LEU A 74 7.68 -1.74 3.08
C LEU A 74 8.11 -0.98 1.81
N LEU A 75 7.60 0.24 1.62
CA LEU A 75 7.99 1.10 0.48
C LEU A 75 9.47 1.49 0.48
N ASN A 76 10.13 1.45 1.65
CA ASN A 76 11.57 1.71 1.76
C ASN A 76 12.44 0.68 1.02
N ILE A 77 11.94 -0.54 0.83
CA ILE A 77 12.59 -1.61 0.04
C ILE A 77 11.82 -1.87 -1.27
N SER A 78 11.06 -0.88 -1.74
CA SER A 78 10.25 -0.94 -2.96
C SER A 78 9.41 -2.22 -3.03
N LYS A 79 8.67 -2.51 -1.95
CA LYS A 79 7.74 -3.65 -1.85
C LYS A 79 6.37 -3.17 -1.40
N CYS A 80 5.33 -3.58 -2.12
CA CYS A 80 3.94 -3.50 -1.66
C CYS A 80 3.06 -4.52 -2.38
N GLU A 81 2.40 -5.37 -1.61
CA GLU A 81 1.66 -6.52 -2.13
C GLU A 81 0.51 -6.13 -3.06
N ILE A 82 -0.30 -5.12 -2.69
CA ILE A 82 -1.42 -4.68 -3.53
C ILE A 82 -0.97 -4.13 -4.88
N THR A 83 0.06 -3.27 -4.88
CA THR A 83 0.50 -2.59 -6.10
C THR A 83 1.29 -3.51 -7.03
N GLU A 84 1.84 -4.60 -6.50
CA GLU A 84 2.52 -5.65 -7.27
C GLU A 84 1.55 -6.69 -7.85
N SER A 85 0.45 -6.98 -7.14
CA SER A 85 -0.47 -8.08 -7.48
C SER A 85 -1.70 -7.64 -8.27
N LYS A 86 -2.09 -6.36 -8.22
CA LYS A 86 -3.28 -5.84 -8.90
C LYS A 86 -2.89 -4.91 -10.05
N ASP A 87 -3.51 -5.10 -11.20
CA ASP A 87 -3.36 -4.18 -12.34
C ASP A 87 -4.12 -2.87 -12.16
N ASN A 88 -5.20 -2.90 -11.38
CA ASN A 88 -6.05 -1.74 -11.10
C ASN A 88 -6.23 -1.59 -9.59
N PHE A 89 -5.85 -0.43 -9.05
CA PHE A 89 -5.99 -0.14 -7.63
C PHE A 89 -6.20 1.36 -7.39
N MET A 90 -6.74 1.68 -6.23
CA MET A 90 -6.96 3.06 -5.79
C MET A 90 -5.98 3.40 -4.68
N VAL A 91 -5.35 4.58 -4.80
CA VAL A 91 -4.40 5.11 -3.82
C VAL A 91 -5.05 6.30 -3.15
N THR A 92 -5.31 6.18 -1.85
CA THR A 92 -5.85 7.28 -1.04
C THR A 92 -4.73 7.86 -0.18
N LEU A 93 -4.45 9.15 -0.40
CA LEU A 93 -3.43 9.90 0.31
C LEU A 93 -4.09 10.80 1.35
N TYR A 94 -3.75 10.62 2.62
CA TYR A 94 -4.19 11.49 3.70
C TYR A 94 -3.08 12.49 4.07
N ASN A 95 -3.43 13.77 4.15
CA ASN A 95 -2.55 14.82 4.62
C ASN A 95 -2.89 15.15 6.09
N PRO A 96 -2.03 14.78 7.05
CA PRO A 96 -2.25 15.08 8.46
C PRO A 96 -1.93 16.53 8.84
N LEU A 97 -1.42 17.35 7.91
CA LEU A 97 -1.02 18.73 8.17
C LEU A 97 -2.22 19.69 8.05
N ALA A 98 -2.17 20.77 8.83
CA ALA A 98 -3.18 21.84 8.79
C ALA A 98 -3.03 22.80 7.59
N HIS A 99 -2.18 22.49 6.62
CA HIS A 99 -1.98 23.27 5.40
C HIS A 99 -1.93 22.35 4.18
N SER A 100 -2.19 22.95 3.01
CA SER A 100 -2.13 22.25 1.75
C SER A 100 -0.68 21.90 1.43
N GLY A 101 -0.45 20.71 0.87
CA GLY A 101 0.88 20.20 0.57
C GLY A 101 0.99 19.58 -0.81
N TYR A 102 2.21 19.30 -1.20
CA TYR A 102 2.53 18.49 -2.37
C TYR A 102 3.44 17.33 -1.94
N GLN A 103 3.25 16.16 -2.53
CA GLN A 103 4.05 14.98 -2.20
C GLN A 103 4.26 14.13 -3.45
N TYR A 104 5.51 13.72 -3.70
CA TYR A 104 5.77 12.66 -4.67
C TYR A 104 5.39 11.31 -4.08
N VAL A 105 4.52 10.59 -4.77
CA VAL A 105 4.11 9.23 -4.44
C VAL A 105 4.91 8.28 -5.31
N ARG A 106 5.47 7.23 -4.71
CA ARG A 106 6.27 6.19 -5.38
C ARG A 106 5.68 4.83 -5.03
N LEU A 107 5.23 4.07 -6.01
CA LEU A 107 4.57 2.79 -5.79
C LEU A 107 5.28 1.70 -6.59
N PRO A 108 5.81 0.64 -5.93
CA PRO A 108 6.46 -0.46 -6.61
C PRO A 108 5.41 -1.29 -7.37
N VAL A 109 5.69 -1.58 -8.65
CA VAL A 109 4.77 -2.26 -9.55
C VAL A 109 5.50 -3.32 -10.37
N SER A 110 4.74 -4.34 -10.80
CA SER A 110 5.24 -5.46 -11.60
C SER A 110 5.13 -5.21 -13.11
N GLY A 111 4.19 -4.35 -13.54
CA GLY A 111 3.98 -3.98 -14.94
C GLY A 111 4.96 -2.93 -15.48
N SER A 112 5.03 -2.84 -16.81
CA SER A 112 5.90 -1.93 -17.56
C SER A 112 5.31 -0.52 -17.73
N LYS A 113 3.98 -0.39 -17.74
CA LYS A 113 3.29 0.88 -18.00
C LYS A 113 2.01 1.01 -17.18
N TYR A 114 1.86 2.15 -16.52
CA TYR A 114 0.69 2.51 -15.74
C TYR A 114 0.21 3.91 -16.09
N VAL A 115 -1.10 4.13 -15.96
CA VAL A 115 -1.74 5.44 -16.02
C VAL A 115 -2.29 5.77 -14.64
N VAL A 116 -2.06 7.02 -14.23
CA VAL A 116 -2.56 7.57 -12.98
C VAL A 116 -3.63 8.61 -13.30
N LYS A 117 -4.82 8.48 -12.71
CA LYS A 117 -5.91 9.44 -12.84
C LYS A 117 -6.31 9.98 -11.48
N ASP A 118 -6.64 11.27 -11.41
CA ASP A 118 -7.19 11.87 -10.20
C ASP A 118 -8.66 11.43 -9.97
N TYR A 119 -9.24 11.88 -8.86
CA TYR A 119 -10.65 11.62 -8.51
C TYR A 119 -11.67 12.18 -9.51
N ARG A 120 -11.27 13.07 -10.43
CA ARG A 120 -12.10 13.62 -11.51
C ARG A 120 -11.93 12.84 -12.81
N GLY A 121 -11.08 11.81 -12.82
CA GLY A 121 -10.75 11.01 -14.01
C GLY A 121 -9.73 11.67 -14.93
N ILE A 122 -9.09 12.76 -14.50
CA ILE A 122 -8.07 13.48 -15.29
C ILE A 122 -6.72 12.80 -15.08
N GLU A 123 -6.02 12.53 -16.18
CA GLU A 123 -4.70 11.91 -16.15
C GLU A 123 -3.69 12.83 -15.45
N THR A 124 -3.00 12.27 -14.47
CA THR A 124 -1.92 12.92 -13.73
C THR A 124 -0.59 12.48 -14.34
N PRO A 125 0.29 13.42 -14.72
CA PRO A 125 1.61 13.08 -15.22
C PRO A 125 2.34 12.14 -14.25
N SER A 126 2.79 11.01 -14.78
CA SER A 126 3.48 9.99 -14.01
C SER A 126 4.69 9.48 -14.79
N GLN A 127 5.68 8.96 -14.06
CA GLN A 127 6.92 8.44 -14.61
C GLN A 127 7.18 7.05 -14.05
N MET A 128 7.56 6.13 -14.94
CA MET A 128 8.11 4.83 -14.55
C MET A 128 9.60 4.99 -14.24
N VAL A 129 10.01 4.61 -13.03
CA VAL A 129 11.40 4.67 -12.56
C VAL A 129 11.88 3.26 -12.24
N PRO A 130 12.97 2.75 -12.85
CA PRO A 130 13.48 1.43 -12.51
C PRO A 130 13.99 1.41 -11.07
N ILE A 131 13.73 0.31 -10.36
CA ILE A 131 14.22 0.12 -9.00
C ILE A 131 15.74 -0.12 -9.06
N PRO A 132 16.56 0.57 -8.25
CA PRO A 132 18.02 0.38 -8.28
C PRO A 132 18.43 -1.06 -7.93
N ASP A 133 19.48 -1.56 -8.58
CA ASP A 133 20.01 -2.92 -8.36
C ASP A 133 20.34 -3.18 -6.89
N SER A 134 20.82 -2.16 -6.16
CA SER A 134 21.11 -2.27 -4.73
C SER A 134 19.88 -2.61 -3.88
N VAL A 135 18.69 -2.15 -4.28
CA VAL A 135 17.41 -2.48 -3.64
C VAL A 135 16.90 -3.83 -4.14
N GLN A 136 17.04 -4.10 -5.44
CA GLN A 136 16.63 -5.39 -6.01
C GLN A 136 17.39 -6.57 -5.40
N ASN A 137 18.67 -6.40 -5.12
CA ASN A 137 19.57 -7.43 -4.58
C ASN A 137 19.53 -7.55 -3.05
N LEU A 138 18.58 -6.91 -2.36
CA LEU A 138 18.41 -7.09 -0.92
C LEU A 138 17.94 -8.52 -0.62
N ASN A 139 18.75 -9.31 0.09
CA ASN A 139 18.45 -10.71 0.41
C ASN A 139 17.11 -10.94 1.16
N TYR A 140 16.60 -9.91 1.83
CA TYR A 140 15.34 -9.94 2.60
C TYR A 140 14.17 -9.26 1.86
N ARG A 141 14.34 -8.90 0.59
CA ARG A 141 13.29 -8.34 -0.26
C ARG A 141 12.62 -9.43 -1.09
N PHE A 142 11.45 -9.87 -0.64
CA PHE A 142 10.59 -10.81 -1.37
C PHE A 142 9.54 -10.03 -2.16
N SER A 143 9.88 -9.59 -3.37
CA SER A 143 9.06 -8.74 -4.24
C SER A 143 9.41 -8.99 -5.71
N ASN A 144 8.41 -8.91 -6.58
CA ASN A 144 8.59 -9.01 -8.05
C ASN A 144 8.54 -7.64 -8.73
N ALA A 145 8.43 -6.55 -7.96
CA ALA A 145 8.47 -5.21 -8.50
C ALA A 145 9.84 -4.90 -9.11
N SER A 146 9.81 -4.41 -10.35
CA SER A 146 11.01 -3.96 -11.10
C SER A 146 11.01 -2.46 -11.36
N TYR A 147 9.84 -1.82 -11.30
CA TYR A 147 9.67 -0.39 -11.49
C TYR A 147 8.86 0.22 -10.35
N GLU A 148 9.00 1.53 -10.19
CA GLU A 148 8.12 2.36 -9.39
C GLU A 148 7.37 3.32 -10.32
N VAL A 149 6.05 3.39 -10.16
CA VAL A 149 5.28 4.50 -10.72
C VAL A 149 5.40 5.69 -9.78
N VAL A 150 5.87 6.81 -10.31
CA VAL A 150 6.09 8.05 -9.56
C VAL A 150 5.21 9.16 -10.11
N PHE A 151 4.44 9.81 -9.25
CA PHE A 151 3.61 10.94 -9.64
C PHE A 151 3.54 11.99 -8.52
N LEU A 152 3.27 13.24 -8.89
CA LEU A 152 3.12 14.33 -7.94
C LEU A 152 1.66 14.45 -7.51
N ALA A 153 1.40 14.21 -6.23
CA ALA A 153 0.13 14.55 -5.61
C ALA A 153 0.15 16.03 -5.23
N ASN A 154 -0.43 16.88 -6.07
CA ASN A 154 -0.52 18.32 -5.84
C ASN A 154 -1.73 18.69 -4.95
N GLU A 155 -1.62 19.82 -4.26
CA GLU A 155 -2.72 20.44 -3.52
C GLU A 155 -3.47 19.47 -2.59
N LEU A 156 -2.74 18.63 -1.86
CA LEU A 156 -3.33 17.74 -0.87
C LEU A 156 -4.01 18.61 0.21
N PRO A 157 -5.32 18.49 0.42
CA PRO A 157 -6.05 19.41 1.27
C PRO A 157 -5.58 19.33 2.74
N PRO A 158 -5.63 20.43 3.49
CA PRO A 158 -5.40 20.42 4.94
C PRO A 158 -6.30 19.41 5.64
N LEU A 159 -5.74 18.58 6.52
CA LEU A 159 -6.48 17.56 7.30
C LEU A 159 -7.45 16.73 6.44
N GLY A 160 -7.09 16.46 5.19
CA GLY A 160 -7.96 15.86 4.20
C GLY A 160 -7.26 14.80 3.37
N PHE A 161 -7.97 14.28 2.37
CA PHE A 161 -7.44 13.24 1.50
C PHE A 161 -7.70 13.51 0.02
N LYS A 162 -6.88 12.91 -0.84
CA LYS A 162 -7.14 12.76 -2.28
C LYS A 162 -6.98 11.30 -2.68
N SER A 163 -7.80 10.86 -3.62
CA SER A 163 -7.72 9.51 -4.18
C SER A 163 -7.28 9.59 -5.64
N TYR A 164 -6.45 8.63 -6.02
CA TYR A 164 -5.94 8.44 -7.36
C TYR A 164 -6.25 7.02 -7.82
N TYR A 165 -6.60 6.85 -9.09
CA TYR A 165 -6.82 5.57 -9.73
C TYR A 165 -5.59 5.23 -10.55
N VAL A 166 -4.98 4.09 -10.26
CA VAL A 166 -3.80 3.61 -10.95
C VAL A 166 -4.18 2.34 -11.70
N SER A 167 -3.93 2.35 -13.00
CA SER A 167 -4.32 1.27 -13.92
C SER A 167 -3.15 0.91 -14.82
N ARG A 168 -2.82 -0.37 -14.91
CA ARG A 168 -1.86 -0.89 -15.88
C ARG A 168 -2.43 -0.73 -17.29
N ILE A 169 -1.61 -0.25 -18.23
CA ILE A 169 -1.97 -0.30 -19.65
C ILE A 169 -1.41 -1.59 -20.23
N ILE A 170 -2.26 -2.35 -20.90
CA ILE A 170 -1.81 -3.50 -21.71
C ILE A 170 -1.67 -3.00 -23.14
N GLU A 171 -0.43 -2.79 -23.60
CA GLU A 171 -0.16 -2.27 -24.96
C GLU A 171 0.19 -3.39 -25.97
N SER A 172 0.52 -4.60 -25.53
CA SER A 172 0.86 -5.73 -26.42
C SER A 172 0.32 -7.08 -25.93
N VAL A 173 0.20 -8.03 -26.86
CA VAL A 173 -0.27 -9.41 -26.63
C VAL A 173 0.66 -10.18 -25.67
N ASP A 174 1.93 -9.79 -25.57
CA ASP A 174 2.90 -10.42 -24.67
C ASP A 174 2.58 -10.16 -23.19
N ASP A 175 1.99 -8.99 -22.86
CA ASP A 175 1.55 -8.68 -21.49
C ASP A 175 0.35 -9.54 -21.06
N PHE A 176 -0.50 -10.01 -21.98
CA PHE A 176 -1.61 -10.93 -21.69
C PHE A 176 -1.13 -12.35 -21.34
N THR A 177 0.01 -12.80 -21.87
CA THR A 177 0.46 -14.20 -21.69
C THR A 177 1.14 -14.45 -20.35
N LYS A 178 1.63 -13.40 -19.67
CA LYS A 178 2.16 -13.50 -18.30
C LYS A 178 1.08 -13.84 -17.27
N ASP A 179 -0.17 -13.42 -17.48
CA ASP A 179 -1.27 -13.71 -16.56
C ASP A 179 -1.85 -15.12 -16.72
N SER A 180 -1.61 -15.79 -17.86
CA SER A 180 -2.17 -17.12 -18.15
C SER A 180 -1.38 -18.31 -17.60
N ASN A 181 -0.19 -18.10 -17.02
CA ASN A 181 0.61 -19.17 -16.42
C ASN A 181 0.66 -19.02 -14.88
N PRO A 182 -0.36 -19.52 -14.14
CA PRO A 182 -0.09 -19.90 -12.76
C PRO A 182 0.96 -21.01 -12.83
N SER A 183 2.17 -20.72 -12.38
CA SER A 183 3.21 -21.72 -12.20
C SER A 183 2.80 -22.66 -11.06
N VAL A 184 1.84 -23.54 -11.33
CA VAL A 184 1.60 -24.72 -10.53
C VAL A 184 2.82 -25.60 -10.75
N ARG A 185 3.75 -25.59 -9.79
CA ARG A 185 4.73 -26.68 -9.67
C ARG A 185 3.93 -27.95 -9.43
N VAL A 186 3.65 -28.68 -10.50
CA VAL A 186 3.21 -30.07 -10.42
C VAL A 186 4.36 -30.83 -9.76
N GLN A 187 4.19 -31.16 -8.49
CA GLN A 187 5.10 -32.07 -7.80
C GLN A 187 4.88 -33.43 -8.45
N ALA A 188 5.81 -33.82 -9.33
CA ALA A 188 5.79 -35.12 -9.94
C ALA A 188 6.03 -36.17 -8.85
N ASP A 189 5.00 -36.97 -8.58
CA ASP A 189 5.14 -38.24 -7.87
C ASP A 189 6.23 -39.06 -8.54
N GLN A 190 7.31 -39.33 -7.81
CA GLN A 190 8.24 -40.40 -8.17
C GLN A 190 7.68 -41.71 -7.63
N PRO A 191 7.34 -42.70 -8.47
CA PRO A 191 7.38 -44.08 -8.03
C PRO A 191 8.84 -44.52 -8.04
N HIS A 192 9.31 -45.24 -7.02
CA HIS A 192 10.00 -46.52 -7.17
C HIS A 192 10.46 -47.02 -5.78
N PHE A 193 9.80 -48.06 -5.28
CA PHE A 193 10.25 -49.47 -5.25
C PHE A 193 11.20 -49.78 -4.09
N GLY A 194 10.74 -50.63 -3.18
CA GLY A 194 11.51 -51.12 -2.06
C GLY A 194 12.61 -52.11 -2.46
N SER A 195 13.63 -52.16 -1.61
CA SER A 195 14.35 -53.34 -1.12
C SER A 195 15.00 -52.96 0.20
#